data_AF-A0A6M6I9R3-F1
#
_entry.id   AF-A0A6M6I9R3-F1
#
_cell.length_a   1.000
_cell.length_b   1.000
_cell.length_c   1.000
_cell.angle_alpha   90.00
_cell.angle_beta   90.00
_cell.angle_gamma   90.00
#
_symmetry.space_group_name_H-M   'P 1'
#
loop_
_entity.id
_entity.type
_entity.pdbx_description
1 polymer ?
#
loop_
_entity_poly.entity_id
_entity_poly.type
_entity_poly.pdbx_seq_one_letter_code
_entity_poly.pdbx_strand_id
1 'polypeptide(L)' 'MTRPIFKRVITRDGDVLDDLVWRHYGRSDVLTAVLEANPQLAQLPPVLVAGLVVELPDLPLPTEAPVIRLWS' A
#
# COMPACT_ATOMS: atom_id res chain seq x y z
N MET A 1 -10.13 22.38 4.69
CA MET A 1 -10.32 20.91 4.72
C MET A 1 -9.76 20.35 3.42
N THR A 2 -8.52 19.85 3.43
CA THR A 2 -7.86 19.31 2.23
C THR A 2 -8.39 17.90 1.99
N ARG A 3 -9.02 17.64 0.84
CA ARG A 3 -9.40 16.26 0.47
C ARG A 3 -8.11 15.48 0.22
N PRO A 4 -7.90 14.32 0.87
CA PRO A 4 -6.78 13.46 0.53
C PRO A 4 -6.89 13.04 -0.94
N ILE A 5 -5.78 13.15 -1.67
CA ILE A 5 -5.67 12.68 -3.05
C ILE A 5 -5.36 11.19 -2.97
N PHE A 6 -6.19 10.39 -3.64
CA PHE A 6 -5.97 8.94 -3.76
C PHE A 6 -5.71 8.59 -5.21
N LYS A 7 -4.71 7.74 -5.43
CA LYS A 7 -4.62 6.99 -6.69
C LYS A 7 -5.51 5.76 -6.56
N ARG A 8 -6.36 5.49 -7.55
CA ARG A 8 -7.20 4.28 -7.58
C ARG A 8 -6.59 3.25 -8.50
N VAL A 9 -6.55 2.00 -8.04
CA VAL A 9 -6.12 0.84 -8.83
C VAL A 9 -7.26 -0.16 -8.85
N ILE A 10 -7.48 -0.77 -10.02
CA ILE A 10 -8.42 -1.89 -10.18
C ILE A 10 -7.59 -3.16 -10.16
N THR A 11 -7.92 -4.08 -9.25
CA THR A 11 -7.23 -5.36 -9.12
C THR A 11 -7.48 -6.26 -10.33
N ARG A 12 -6.55 -7.17 -10.57
CA ARG A 12 -6.64 -8.28 -11.50
C ARG A 12 -6.56 -9.60 -10.74
N ASP A 13 -6.96 -10.69 -11.39
CA ASP A 13 -6.87 -12.01 -10.77
C ASP A 13 -5.43 -12.34 -10.44
N GLY A 14 -5.19 -12.76 -9.20
CA GLY A 14 -3.86 -13.05 -8.69
C GLY A 14 -3.14 -11.86 -8.07
N ASP A 15 -3.71 -10.65 -8.09
CA ASP A 15 -3.12 -9.52 -7.38
C ASP A 15 -3.14 -9.76 -5.87
N VAL A 16 -2.07 -9.34 -5.21
CA VAL A 16 -1.93 -9.37 -3.74
C VAL A 16 -1.70 -7.95 -3.27
N LEU A 17 -2.31 -7.57 -2.14
CA LEU A 17 -2.24 -6.20 -1.63
C LEU A 17 -0.79 -5.75 -1.41
N ASP A 18 0.05 -6.56 -0.77
CA ASP A 18 1.47 -6.28 -0.53
C ASP A 18 2.24 -5.96 -1.82
N ASP A 19 1.97 -6.68 -2.91
CA ASP A 19 2.62 -6.46 -4.20
C ASP A 19 2.13 -5.15 -4.85
N LEU A 20 0.84 -4.84 -4.75
CA LEU A 20 0.30 -3.55 -5.20
C LEU A 20 0.92 -2.38 -4.43
N VAL A 21 1.03 -2.51 -3.11
CA VAL A 21 1.67 -1.53 -2.23
C VAL A 21 3.15 -1.36 -2.61
N TRP A 22 3.89 -2.46 -2.77
CA TRP A 22 5.29 -2.44 -3.16
C TRP A 22 5.51 -1.79 -4.52
N ARG A 23 4.73 -2.15 -5.54
CA ARG A 23 4.83 -1.57 -6.89
C ARG A 23 4.51 -0.08 -6.90
N HIS A 24 3.64 0.40 -6.02
CA HIS A 24 3.28 1.81 -5.99
C HIS A 24 4.22 2.67 -5.16
N TYR A 25 4.57 2.23 -3.95
CA TYR A 25 5.34 3.03 -2.99
C TYR A 25 6.81 2.61 -2.86
N GLY A 26 7.18 1.42 -3.33
CA GLY A 26 8.53 0.86 -3.16
C GLY A 26 8.88 0.49 -1.72
N ARG A 27 7.88 0.39 -0.84
CA ARG A 27 8.05 0.13 0.60
C ARG A 27 6.79 -0.50 1.18
N SER A 28 6.94 -1.24 2.28
CA SER A 28 5.84 -2.03 2.89
C SER A 28 5.35 -1.50 4.24
N ASP A 29 6.06 -0.53 4.84
CA ASP A 29 5.68 0.16 6.08
C ASP A 29 4.33 0.88 5.98
N VAL A 30 3.88 1.15 4.76
CA VAL A 30 2.63 1.86 4.46
C VAL A 30 1.40 0.95 4.33
N LEU A 31 1.57 -0.37 4.41
CA LEU A 31 0.47 -1.33 4.24
C LEU A 31 -0.70 -1.03 5.18
N THR A 32 -0.42 -0.70 6.44
CA THR A 32 -1.43 -0.33 7.42
C THR A 32 -2.22 0.91 6.99
N ALA A 33 -1.55 1.95 6.47
CA ALA A 33 -2.22 3.15 5.98
C ALA A 33 -3.15 2.85 4.78
N VAL A 34 -2.75 1.92 3.91
CA VAL A 34 -3.58 1.44 2.81
C VAL A 34 -4.79 0.65 3.34
N LEU A 35 -4.61 -0.19 4.36
CA LEU A 35 -5.73 -0.92 4.99
C LEU A 35 -6.71 0.00 5.72
N GLU A 36 -6.24 1.04 6.41
CA GLU A 36 -7.10 2.05 7.04
C GLU A 36 -7.94 2.81 6.00
N ALA A 37 -7.38 3.08 4.81
CA ALA A 37 -8.13 3.65 3.70
C ALA A 37 -9.08 2.65 3.01
N ASN A 38 -8.86 1.34 3.18
CA ASN A 38 -9.62 0.28 2.54
C ASN A 38 -9.97 -0.85 3.53
N PRO A 39 -10.75 -0.57 4.59
CA PRO A 39 -11.01 -1.53 5.66
C PRO A 39 -11.70 -2.81 5.18
N GLN A 40 -12.42 -2.75 4.05
CA GLN A 40 -13.04 -3.91 3.41
C GLN A 40 -12.03 -4.98 2.97
N LEU A 41 -10.78 -4.61 2.67
CA LEU A 41 -9.76 -5.54 2.20
C LEU A 41 -9.29 -6.51 3.31
N ALA A 42 -9.41 -6.11 4.57
CA ALA A 42 -9.01 -6.95 5.70
C ALA A 42 -9.87 -8.21 5.88
N GLN A 43 -11.07 -8.24 5.28
CA GLN A 43 -11.99 -9.37 5.31
C GLN A 43 -11.87 -10.27 4.07
N LEU A 44 -11.03 -9.89 3.10
CA LEU A 44 -10.84 -10.61 1.86
C LEU A 44 -9.67 -11.60 1.98
N PRO A 45 -9.64 -12.64 1.13
CA PRO A 45 -8.46 -13.49 1.02
C PRO A 45 -7.21 -12.69 0.62
N PRO A 46 -6.00 -13.18 0.96
CA PRO A 46 -4.73 -12.51 0.60
C PRO A 46 -4.57 -12.27 -0.91
N VAL A 47 -5.13 -13.16 -1.73
CA VAL A 47 -5.23 -12.99 -3.17
C VAL A 47 -6.55 -12.29 -3.47
N LEU A 48 -6.47 -11.08 -4.03
CA LEU A 48 -7.61 -10.24 -4.35
C LEU A 48 -8.32 -10.74 -5.61
N VAL A 49 -9.64 -10.64 -5.60
CA VAL A 49 -10.48 -10.90 -6.78
C VAL A 49 -10.30 -9.76 -7.78
N ALA A 50 -10.31 -10.04 -9.08
CA ALA A 50 -10.30 -8.98 -10.10
C ALA A 50 -11.48 -8.00 -9.95
N GLY A 51 -11.24 -6.74 -10.33
CA GLY A 51 -12.28 -5.71 -10.38
C GLY A 51 -12.51 -4.97 -9.07
N LEU A 52 -11.76 -5.26 -8.00
CA LEU A 52 -11.80 -4.49 -6.76
C LEU A 52 -11.10 -3.16 -6.94
N VAL A 53 -11.70 -2.09 -6.42
CA VAL A 53 -11.08 -0.76 -6.38
C VAL A 53 -10.31 -0.63 -5.07
N VAL A 54 -9.00 -0.42 -5.18
CA VAL A 54 -8.10 -0.14 -4.05
C VAL A 54 -7.70 1.34 -4.11
N GLU A 55 -7.93 2.04 -3.01
CA GLU A 55 -7.53 3.43 -2.83
C GLU A 55 -6.13 3.50 -2.24
N LEU A 56 -5.18 4.08 -2.98
CA LEU A 56 -3.80 4.26 -2.56
C LEU A 56 -3.62 5.73 -2.14
N PRO A 57 -3.54 6.05 -0.83
CA PRO A 57 -3.35 7.42 -0.35
C PRO A 57 -2.03 8.01 -0.82
N ASP A 58 -2.01 9.33 -1.05
CA ASP A 58 -0.74 10.04 -1.15
C ASP A 58 -0.06 10.08 0.22
N LEU A 59 1.14 9.51 0.31
CA LEU A 59 1.88 9.31 1.56
C LEU A 59 3.25 9.99 1.46
N PRO A 60 3.74 10.62 2.54
CA PRO A 60 5.03 11.29 2.53
C PRO A 60 6.15 10.31 2.21
N LEU A 61 7.17 10.76 1.48
CA LEU A 61 8.34 9.95 1.19
C LEU A 61 8.97 9.40 2.48
N PRO A 62 9.54 8.18 2.46
CA PRO A 62 10.20 7.63 3.64
C PRO A 62 11.29 8.58 4.13
N THR A 63 11.31 8.82 5.44
CA THR A 63 12.41 9.54 6.09
C THR A 63 13.69 8.75 5.93
N GLU A 64 14.78 9.42 5.55
CA GLU A 64 16.11 8.80 5.49
C GLU A 64 16.48 8.21 6.86
N ALA A 65 16.65 6.90 6.91
CA ALA A 65 17.12 6.22 8.11
C ALA A 65 18.64 6.38 8.24
N PRO A 66 19.18 6.53 9.47
CA PRO A 66 20.62 6.57 9.67
C PRO A 66 21.27 5.27 9.18
N VAL A 67 22.40 5.37 8.49
CA VAL A 67 23.17 4.20 8.03
C VAL A 67 23.77 3.49 9.24
N ILE A 68 23.30 2.26 9.51
CA ILE A 68 23.86 1.39 10.55
C ILE A 68 24.93 0.50 9.91
N ARG A 69 26.19 0.64 10.33
CA ARG A 69 27.24 -0.33 9.98
C ARG A 69 27.20 -1.49 10.96
N LEU A 70 26.83 -2.67 10.46
CA LEU A 70 26.74 -3.88 11.28
C LEU A 70 28.13 -4.49 11.57
N TRP A 71 29.14 -4.23 10.73
CA TRP A 71 30.52 -4.74 10.91
C TRP A 71 31.57 -3.74 10.39
N SER A 72 32.76 -3.80 10.97
CA SER A 72 33.97 -3.00 10.62
C SER A 72 35.10 -3.89 10.17
#